data_AF-A0A9X3X402-F1
#
_entry.id   AF-A0A9X3X402-F1
#
_cell.length_a   1.000
_cell.length_b   1.000
_cell.length_c   1.000
_cell.angle_alpha   90.00
_cell.angle_beta   90.00
_cell.angle_gamma   90.00
#
_symmetry.space_group_name_H-M   'P 1'
#
loop_
_entity.id
_entity.type
_entity.pdbx_description
1 polymer ?
#
loop_
_entity_poly.entity_id
_entity_poly.type
_entity_poly.pdbx_seq_one_letter_code
_entity_poly.pdbx_strand_id
1 'polypeptide(L)'
;MANRVTDLRSVAAILFSFALPGCILDAKGAPEPPEDEAIDSISQAMSACGASSTFKFSTSGDITTAHIGGDDVAWFTQGAYTVRMTGPPRTFDAGEAVPRITTTTWIRTLDTPFDAAATSSQDLRAWLNAARAANCATGTPDILAIAFEYTEGTTKDAGYEFGADFHDYLGIDWDPPDADPRAANPAQLGKLDCSGYMRLVFGERTNFVHDGVRARIPLSLHETGGAIPRTSREQYRSGPGKILVPFRTEPPGAAPFHGEPTAEELAAIEIGDLVFFDTDCQYDVETPSCGTDWTTISHVGLYVGEDADGDRRFISSRIVADGPTIANTGGFSIFNATPGVPHAYPAWFRAARRF
;
A
#
# COMPACT_ATOMS: atom_id res chain seq x y z
N MET A 1 -24.27 35.82 61.01
CA MET A 1 -23.79 34.64 61.78
C MET A 1 -22.94 33.83 60.81
N ALA A 2 -21.66 34.14 60.59
CA ALA A 2 -20.48 33.88 61.43
C ALA A 2 -20.04 32.39 61.48
N ASN A 3 -18.95 32.10 60.73
CA ASN A 3 -17.83 31.14 60.92
C ASN A 3 -18.13 29.63 61.07
N ARG A 4 -17.39 28.68 60.48
CA ARG A 4 -15.93 28.35 60.47
C ARG A 4 -15.70 27.28 59.37
N VAL A 5 -14.72 27.26 58.44
CA VAL A 5 -13.23 27.13 58.49
C VAL A 5 -12.76 26.03 59.46
N THR A 6 -12.34 24.82 59.04
CA THR A 6 -11.00 24.29 58.63
C THR A 6 -11.19 22.74 58.61
N ASP A 7 -10.48 21.86 57.90
CA ASP A 7 -9.02 21.67 57.82
C ASP A 7 -8.67 20.61 56.75
N LEU A 8 -7.53 20.80 56.06
CA LEU A 8 -6.86 19.81 55.22
C LEU A 8 -6.01 18.89 56.12
N ARG A 9 -6.07 17.56 55.95
CA ARG A 9 -4.90 16.70 56.22
C ARG A 9 -4.81 15.48 55.29
N SER A 10 -3.60 15.33 54.77
CA SER A 10 -2.98 14.25 54.00
C SER A 10 -3.40 12.82 54.36
N VAL A 11 -3.51 11.95 53.34
CA VAL A 11 -3.31 10.51 53.50
C VAL A 11 -2.32 10.04 52.44
N ALA A 12 -1.24 9.42 52.94
CA ALA A 12 -0.08 8.96 52.21
C ALA A 12 -0.39 7.71 51.36
N ALA A 13 0.33 7.61 50.23
CA ALA A 13 0.40 6.42 49.41
C ALA A 13 1.10 5.28 50.17
N ILE A 14 0.44 4.12 50.27
CA ILE A 14 1.02 2.87 50.75
C ILE A 14 1.36 2.04 49.52
N LEU A 15 2.66 1.97 49.19
CA LEU A 15 3.22 1.02 48.23
C LEU A 15 3.42 -0.32 48.95
N PHE A 16 2.68 -1.36 48.55
CA PHE A 16 2.99 -2.73 48.91
C PHE A 16 3.98 -3.30 47.89
N SER A 17 5.22 -3.49 48.34
CA SER A 17 6.25 -4.26 47.65
C SER A 17 6.10 -5.73 48.05
N PHE A 18 5.72 -6.59 47.10
CA PHE A 18 5.84 -8.04 47.24
C PHE A 18 7.07 -8.50 46.46
N ALA A 19 8.11 -8.90 47.21
CA ALA A 19 9.27 -9.60 46.68
C ALA A 19 8.94 -11.10 46.60
N LEU A 20 9.04 -11.68 45.40
CA LEU A 20 9.14 -13.13 45.19
C LEU A 20 10.56 -13.48 44.74
N PRO A 21 11.20 -14.52 45.29
CA PRO A 21 12.55 -14.91 44.95
C PRO A 21 12.61 -15.80 43.69
N GLY A 22 13.43 -15.37 42.73
CA GLY A 22 14.36 -16.18 41.95
C GLY A 22 13.86 -17.45 41.25
N CYS A 23 13.58 -17.35 39.95
CA CYS A 23 14.01 -18.35 38.97
C CYS A 23 14.71 -17.62 37.81
N ILE A 24 15.99 -17.94 37.66
CA ILE A 24 16.91 -17.44 36.63
C ILE A 24 16.49 -18.06 35.30
N LEU A 25 16.10 -17.25 34.34
CA LEU A 25 16.03 -17.63 32.93
C LEU A 25 17.29 -17.09 32.25
N ASP A 26 18.11 -18.01 31.76
CA ASP A 26 19.21 -17.76 30.83
C ASP A 26 18.69 -16.97 29.62
N ALA A 27 19.06 -15.70 29.55
CA ALA A 27 18.94 -14.91 28.33
C ALA A 27 20.02 -15.37 27.34
N LYS A 28 19.75 -16.47 26.62
CA LYS A 28 20.48 -16.80 25.40
C LYS A 28 20.09 -15.79 24.32
N GLY A 29 21.11 -15.10 23.81
CA GLY A 29 21.08 -13.98 22.87
C GLY A 29 19.89 -13.95 21.90
N ALA A 30 19.16 -12.83 21.96
CA ALA A 30 18.51 -12.32 20.77
C ALA A 30 19.61 -12.04 19.73
N PRO A 31 19.47 -12.49 18.48
CA PRO A 31 20.41 -12.10 17.44
C PRO A 31 20.34 -10.58 17.27
N GLU A 32 21.48 -9.91 17.45
CA GLU A 32 21.66 -8.56 16.91
C GLU A 32 21.42 -8.62 15.41
N PRO A 33 20.69 -7.66 14.82
CA PRO A 33 20.56 -7.58 13.38
C PRO A 33 21.98 -7.42 12.79
N PRO A 34 22.30 -8.08 11.66
CA PRO A 34 23.63 -7.99 11.06
C PRO A 34 23.95 -6.53 10.73
N GLU A 35 24.94 -5.97 11.40
CA GLU A 35 25.38 -4.58 11.20
C GLU A 35 25.78 -4.30 9.74
N ASP A 36 26.22 -5.33 9.00
CA ASP A 36 26.65 -5.21 7.61
C ASP A 36 25.49 -4.93 6.61
N GLU A 37 24.27 -5.45 6.81
CA GLU A 37 23.13 -5.17 5.91
C GLU A 37 22.56 -3.76 6.13
N ALA A 38 22.60 -3.28 7.37
CA ALA A 38 22.19 -1.93 7.71
C ALA A 38 23.14 -0.87 7.12
N ILE A 39 24.44 -1.15 7.06
CA ILE A 39 25.43 -0.22 6.48
C ILE A 39 25.29 -0.15 4.95
N ASP A 40 25.02 -1.27 4.27
CA ASP A 40 24.87 -1.30 2.81
C ASP A 40 23.58 -0.60 2.33
N SER A 41 22.47 -0.80 3.05
CA SER A 41 21.20 -0.12 2.78
C SER A 41 21.26 1.40 3.02
N ILE A 42 22.00 1.85 4.03
CA ILE A 42 22.24 3.29 4.30
C ILE A 42 23.15 3.91 3.24
N SER A 43 24.19 3.20 2.80
CA SER A 43 25.09 3.58 1.71
C SER A 43 24.33 3.78 0.38
N GLN A 44 23.49 2.81 -0.01
CA GLN A 44 22.65 2.90 -1.20
C GLN A 44 21.61 4.04 -1.09
N ALA A 45 21.04 4.27 0.09
CA ALA A 45 20.09 5.36 0.30
C ALA A 45 20.73 6.76 0.25
N MET A 46 21.98 6.92 0.72
CA MET A 46 22.73 8.17 0.59
C MET A 46 23.18 8.44 -0.85
N SER A 47 23.47 7.37 -1.62
CA SER A 47 23.67 7.45 -3.07
C SER A 47 22.40 7.85 -3.81
N ALA A 48 21.21 7.52 -3.30
CA ALA A 48 19.92 7.73 -3.97
C ALA A 48 19.57 9.22 -4.23
N CYS A 49 20.11 10.17 -3.46
CA CYS A 49 20.00 11.62 -3.69
C CYS A 49 21.20 12.25 -4.41
N GLY A 50 22.12 11.43 -4.91
CA GLY A 50 23.33 11.88 -5.61
C GLY A 50 23.02 12.66 -6.89
N ALA A 51 24.04 13.36 -7.41
CA ALA A 51 23.98 14.08 -8.67
C ALA A 51 23.50 13.19 -9.84
N SER A 52 23.08 13.84 -10.94
CA SER A 52 22.68 13.18 -12.18
C SER A 52 23.56 11.97 -12.48
N SER A 53 22.96 10.78 -12.42
CA SER A 53 23.69 9.52 -12.50
C SER A 53 23.60 8.94 -13.90
N THR A 54 24.63 8.18 -14.28
CA THR A 54 24.55 7.31 -15.45
C THR A 54 24.00 5.97 -14.98
N PHE A 55 22.94 5.51 -15.64
CA PHE A 55 22.33 4.22 -15.37
C PHE A 55 22.73 3.22 -16.44
N LYS A 56 22.97 1.97 -16.03
CA LYS A 56 22.90 0.82 -16.93
C LYS A 56 21.52 0.18 -16.81
N PHE A 57 21.06 -0.49 -17.85
CA PHE A 57 19.77 -1.19 -17.84
C PHE A 57 19.96 -2.64 -18.23
N SER A 58 19.22 -3.53 -17.58
CA SER A 58 19.09 -4.93 -17.96
C SER A 58 17.62 -5.31 -17.97
N THR A 59 17.20 -6.10 -18.95
CA THR A 59 15.82 -6.59 -19.05
C THR A 59 15.80 -8.10 -18.87
N SER A 60 14.93 -8.60 -18.00
CA SER A 60 14.68 -10.01 -17.77
C SER A 60 13.17 -10.26 -17.70
N GLY A 61 12.65 -11.03 -18.65
CA GLY A 61 11.20 -11.16 -18.83
C GLY A 61 10.55 -9.79 -19.01
N ASP A 62 9.57 -9.48 -18.16
CA ASP A 62 8.80 -8.23 -18.20
C ASP A 62 9.41 -7.10 -17.36
N ILE A 63 10.58 -7.32 -16.75
CA ILE A 63 11.20 -6.34 -15.85
C ILE A 63 12.45 -5.74 -16.50
N THR A 64 12.49 -4.42 -16.61
CA THR A 64 13.73 -3.67 -16.87
C THR A 64 14.23 -3.06 -15.57
N THR A 65 15.44 -3.43 -15.18
CA THR A 65 16.11 -2.93 -13.96
C THR A 65 17.15 -1.89 -14.33
N ALA A 66 17.15 -0.77 -13.60
CA ALA A 66 18.18 0.26 -13.70
C ALA A 66 19.24 0.07 -12.62
N HIS A 67 20.50 0.29 -12.99
CA HIS A 67 21.67 0.02 -12.16
C HIS A 67 22.55 1.25 -11.98
N ILE A 68 23.02 1.51 -10.76
CA ILE A 68 24.08 2.48 -10.46
C ILE A 68 25.20 1.75 -9.75
N GLY A 69 26.43 1.80 -10.26
CA GLY A 69 27.58 1.19 -9.58
C GLY A 69 27.56 -0.34 -9.46
N GLY A 70 26.51 -1.02 -9.98
CA GLY A 70 26.27 -2.45 -9.79
C GLY A 70 25.03 -2.74 -8.94
N ASP A 71 24.48 -1.73 -8.27
CA ASP A 71 23.28 -1.85 -7.44
C ASP A 71 22.01 -1.60 -8.26
N ASP A 72 20.99 -2.42 -8.01
CA ASP A 72 19.63 -2.22 -8.52
C ASP A 72 18.99 -1.01 -7.82
N VAL A 73 18.52 -0.03 -8.60
CA VAL A 73 17.96 1.22 -8.04
C VAL A 73 16.55 1.55 -8.53
N ALA A 74 16.08 0.91 -9.61
CA ALA A 74 14.70 1.05 -10.08
C ALA A 74 14.27 -0.14 -10.93
N TRP A 75 12.98 -0.44 -10.90
CA TRP A 75 12.35 -1.55 -11.61
C TRP A 75 11.14 -1.05 -12.39
N PHE A 76 11.17 -1.27 -13.69
CA PHE A 76 10.11 -0.96 -14.64
C PHE A 76 9.46 -2.28 -15.07
N THR A 77 8.13 -2.36 -14.98
CA THR A 77 7.38 -3.56 -15.37
C THR A 77 6.64 -3.31 -16.68
N GLN A 78 6.75 -4.21 -17.65
CA GLN A 78 6.06 -4.08 -18.94
C GLN A 78 4.56 -3.88 -18.74
N GLY A 79 4.02 -2.86 -19.41
CA GLY A 79 2.62 -2.43 -19.32
C GLY A 79 2.25 -1.66 -18.05
N ALA A 80 3.15 -1.53 -17.08
CA ALA A 80 2.91 -0.83 -15.82
C ALA A 80 3.21 0.66 -15.93
N TYR A 81 2.43 1.49 -15.28
CA TYR A 81 2.71 2.91 -15.06
C TYR A 81 3.65 3.12 -13.88
N THR A 82 3.56 2.26 -12.86
CA THR A 82 4.34 2.41 -11.63
C THR A 82 5.78 1.95 -11.85
N VAL A 83 6.69 2.74 -11.30
CA VAL A 83 8.12 2.42 -11.24
C VAL A 83 8.52 2.40 -9.78
N ARG A 84 8.97 1.23 -9.32
CA ARG A 84 9.55 1.08 -7.99
C ARG A 84 10.99 1.58 -8.02
N MET A 85 11.40 2.29 -6.99
CA MET A 85 12.73 2.87 -6.87
C MET A 85 13.27 2.75 -5.45
N THR A 86 14.58 2.58 -5.33
CA THR A 86 15.30 2.76 -4.07
C THR A 86 15.53 4.26 -3.83
N GLY A 87 15.27 4.72 -2.62
CA GLY A 87 15.40 6.13 -2.23
C GLY A 87 15.75 6.30 -0.75
N PRO A 88 15.74 7.54 -0.25
CA PRO A 88 15.96 7.83 1.17
C PRO A 88 15.01 7.01 2.06
N PRO A 89 15.49 6.50 3.22
CA PRO A 89 14.64 5.80 4.16
C PRO A 89 13.60 6.75 4.74
N ARG A 90 12.41 6.21 4.98
CA ARG A 90 11.31 6.92 5.61
C ARG A 90 10.45 5.97 6.40
N THR A 91 9.76 6.52 7.38
CA THR A 91 8.80 5.79 8.20
C THR A 91 7.43 6.42 8.04
N PHE A 92 6.44 5.60 7.72
CA PHE A 92 5.04 5.97 7.79
C PHE A 92 4.49 5.54 9.16
N ASP A 93 3.97 6.52 9.89
CA ASP A 93 3.36 6.34 11.20
C ASP A 93 1.98 7.01 11.13
N ALA A 94 0.91 6.23 11.32
CA ALA A 94 -0.47 6.73 11.28
C ALA A 94 -1.08 6.82 12.70
N GLY A 95 -0.25 6.99 13.74
CA GLY A 95 -0.67 7.21 15.12
C GLY A 95 -0.24 6.08 16.07
N GLU A 96 -0.36 6.33 17.39
CA GLU A 96 0.22 5.47 18.44
C GLU A 96 -0.23 4.00 18.44
N ALA A 97 -1.40 3.70 17.86
CA ALA A 97 -1.95 2.34 17.77
C ALA A 97 -1.85 1.73 16.36
N VAL A 98 -1.14 2.39 15.44
CA VAL A 98 -1.02 1.98 14.05
C VAL A 98 0.37 1.41 13.79
N PRO A 99 0.49 0.26 13.08
CA PRO A 99 1.79 -0.30 12.72
C PRO A 99 2.65 0.72 11.96
N ARG A 100 3.94 0.79 12.29
CA ARG A 100 4.90 1.61 11.54
C ARG A 100 5.46 0.84 10.37
N ILE A 101 5.56 1.49 9.23
CA ILE A 101 6.21 0.95 8.04
C ILE A 101 7.47 1.75 7.76
N THR A 102 8.63 1.10 7.85
CA THR A 102 9.91 1.73 7.46
C THR A 102 10.37 1.14 6.15
N THR A 103 10.66 2.00 5.16
CA THR A 103 11.04 1.56 3.83
C THR A 103 11.98 2.54 3.13
N THR A 104 12.82 2.01 2.25
CA THR A 104 13.57 2.78 1.23
C THR A 104 12.86 2.75 -0.12
N THR A 105 11.69 2.12 -0.23
CA THR A 105 10.93 2.04 -1.47
C THR A 105 10.16 3.32 -1.75
N TRP A 106 10.30 3.80 -2.98
CA TRP A 106 9.56 4.91 -3.56
C TRP A 106 8.86 4.45 -4.83
N ILE A 107 7.67 4.98 -5.09
CA ILE A 107 6.86 4.62 -6.25
C ILE A 107 6.42 5.87 -6.99
N ARG A 108 6.89 6.00 -8.22
CA ARG A 108 6.55 7.10 -9.12
C ARG A 108 5.80 6.55 -10.33
N THR A 109 5.10 7.43 -11.02
CA THR A 109 4.23 7.07 -12.14
C THR A 109 4.80 7.60 -13.45
N LEU A 110 4.81 6.76 -14.49
CA LEU A 110 5.03 7.19 -15.87
C LEU A 110 3.76 7.88 -16.40
N ASP A 111 3.89 8.64 -17.48
CA ASP A 111 2.75 9.23 -18.21
C ASP A 111 2.08 8.25 -19.17
N THR A 112 2.79 7.21 -19.59
CA THR A 112 2.27 6.07 -20.36
C THR A 112 2.73 4.74 -19.76
N PRO A 113 2.01 3.62 -20.03
CA PRO A 113 2.49 2.29 -19.66
C PRO A 113 3.91 2.04 -20.15
N PHE A 114 4.76 1.46 -19.30
CA PHE A 114 6.13 1.15 -19.68
C PHE A 114 6.17 0.12 -20.82
N ASP A 115 6.89 0.43 -21.88
CA ASP A 115 7.21 -0.50 -22.95
C ASP A 115 8.71 -0.54 -23.20
N ALA A 116 9.36 -1.64 -22.83
CA ALA A 116 10.80 -1.81 -23.00
C ALA A 116 11.26 -1.74 -24.46
N ALA A 117 10.37 -2.03 -25.43
CA ALA A 117 10.69 -1.95 -26.85
C ALA A 117 10.59 -0.52 -27.41
N ALA A 118 9.75 0.33 -26.81
CA ALA A 118 9.50 1.69 -27.28
C ALA A 118 10.31 2.75 -26.52
N THR A 119 10.63 2.50 -25.24
CA THR A 119 11.29 3.49 -24.39
C THR A 119 12.80 3.41 -24.51
N SER A 120 13.44 4.50 -24.94
CA SER A 120 14.89 4.52 -25.08
C SER A 120 15.59 4.58 -23.72
N SER A 121 16.82 4.04 -23.64
CA SER A 121 17.62 4.20 -22.42
C SER A 121 17.99 5.66 -22.13
N GLN A 122 17.87 6.59 -23.09
CA GLN A 122 18.07 8.01 -22.84
C GLN A 122 16.87 8.59 -22.08
N ASP A 123 15.66 8.26 -22.50
CA ASP A 123 14.42 8.72 -21.85
C ASP A 123 14.31 8.14 -20.44
N LEU A 124 14.62 6.85 -20.27
CA LEU A 124 14.68 6.23 -18.93
C LEU A 124 15.67 6.95 -18.01
N ARG A 125 16.84 7.37 -18.52
CA ARG A 125 17.83 8.10 -17.72
C ARG A 125 17.34 9.49 -17.34
N ALA A 126 16.71 10.21 -18.27
CA ALA A 126 16.16 11.54 -18.01
C ALA A 126 15.06 11.47 -16.94
N TRP A 127 14.12 10.54 -17.12
CA TRP A 127 13.03 10.28 -16.19
C TRP A 127 13.52 9.87 -14.80
N LEU A 128 14.46 8.91 -14.70
CA LEU A 128 14.97 8.43 -13.41
C LEU A 128 15.71 9.52 -12.64
N ASN A 129 16.49 10.36 -13.31
CA ASN A 129 17.17 11.47 -12.64
C ASN A 129 16.14 12.47 -12.08
N ALA A 130 15.07 12.78 -12.82
CA ALA A 130 13.99 13.64 -12.35
C ALA A 130 13.22 13.02 -11.18
N ALA A 131 12.85 11.74 -11.29
CA ALA A 131 12.13 11.00 -10.25
C ALA A 131 12.95 10.88 -8.95
N ARG A 132 14.26 10.61 -9.04
CA ARG A 132 15.15 10.62 -7.86
C ARG A 132 15.27 11.99 -7.22
N ALA A 133 15.41 13.05 -8.03
CA ALA A 133 15.39 14.41 -7.52
C ALA A 133 14.08 14.72 -6.77
N ALA A 134 12.94 14.26 -7.28
CA ALA A 134 11.63 14.39 -6.62
C ALA A 134 11.56 13.61 -5.29
N ASN A 135 12.17 12.42 -5.19
CA ASN A 135 12.22 11.65 -3.93
C ASN A 135 13.02 12.37 -2.82
N CYS A 136 13.97 13.23 -3.20
CA CYS A 136 14.79 13.98 -2.27
C CYS A 136 14.25 15.39 -2.00
N ALA A 137 13.27 15.86 -2.79
CA ALA A 137 12.65 17.16 -2.63
C ALA A 137 11.59 17.12 -1.53
N THR A 138 11.68 18.04 -0.57
CA THR A 138 10.64 18.23 0.44
C THR A 138 9.30 18.54 -0.23
N GLY A 139 8.23 17.86 0.19
CA GLY A 139 6.86 18.16 -0.22
C GLY A 139 6.41 17.58 -1.57
N THR A 140 7.18 16.67 -2.19
CA THR A 140 6.75 15.94 -3.39
C THR A 140 6.41 14.49 -3.05
N PRO A 141 5.18 14.19 -2.61
CA PRO A 141 4.80 12.86 -2.16
C PRO A 141 4.77 11.88 -3.35
N ASP A 142 5.25 10.67 -3.15
CA ASP A 142 5.10 9.56 -4.09
C ASP A 142 3.79 8.80 -3.80
N ILE A 143 3.51 7.68 -4.50
CA ILE A 143 2.26 6.94 -4.30
C ILE A 143 2.05 6.51 -2.84
N LEU A 144 3.10 6.02 -2.15
CA LEU A 144 2.97 5.62 -0.75
C LEU A 144 2.64 6.83 0.12
N ALA A 145 3.40 7.91 0.00
CA ALA A 145 3.15 9.11 0.79
C ALA A 145 1.75 9.67 0.54
N ILE A 146 1.28 9.70 -0.72
CA ILE A 146 -0.09 10.10 -1.07
C ILE A 146 -1.12 9.23 -0.37
N ALA A 147 -0.94 7.91 -0.35
CA ALA A 147 -1.86 6.98 0.31
C ALA A 147 -2.01 7.33 1.81
N PHE A 148 -0.90 7.59 2.50
CA PHE A 148 -0.92 7.97 3.91
C PHE A 148 -1.49 9.38 4.18
N GLU A 149 -1.69 10.23 3.17
CA GLU A 149 -2.29 11.55 3.40
C GLU A 149 -3.77 11.50 3.76
N TYR A 150 -4.46 10.37 3.53
CA TYR A 150 -5.92 10.22 3.68
C TYR A 150 -6.34 9.36 4.87
N THR A 151 -5.39 8.96 5.72
CA THR A 151 -5.70 8.16 6.90
C THR A 151 -6.25 9.01 8.04
N GLU A 152 -6.85 8.34 9.02
CA GLU A 152 -7.39 8.95 10.24
C GLU A 152 -6.42 9.97 10.87
N GLY A 153 -6.93 11.15 11.23
CA GLY A 153 -6.18 12.18 11.95
C GLY A 153 -5.28 13.06 11.07
N THR A 154 -5.22 12.81 9.77
CA THR A 154 -4.50 13.67 8.82
C THR A 154 -5.37 14.86 8.35
N THR A 155 -4.75 15.84 7.69
CA THR A 155 -5.51 16.99 7.15
C THR A 155 -6.43 16.64 5.98
N LYS A 156 -6.22 15.47 5.35
CA LYS A 156 -7.06 14.97 4.24
C LYS A 156 -7.76 13.67 4.62
N ASP A 157 -7.94 13.44 5.92
CA ASP A 157 -8.68 12.30 6.45
C ASP A 157 -9.99 12.10 5.68
N ALA A 158 -10.23 10.86 5.27
CA ALA A 158 -11.35 10.51 4.41
C ALA A 158 -12.27 9.54 5.15
N GLY A 159 -13.55 9.87 5.22
CA GLY A 159 -14.59 8.97 5.71
C GLY A 159 -14.81 7.78 4.77
N TYR A 160 -15.59 6.79 5.21
CA TYR A 160 -16.05 5.71 4.36
C TYR A 160 -17.49 5.92 3.89
N GLU A 161 -17.75 5.66 2.60
CA GLU A 161 -19.09 5.39 2.10
C GLU A 161 -19.00 4.42 0.93
N PHE A 162 -19.84 3.39 0.95
CA PHE A 162 -19.91 2.44 -0.15
C PHE A 162 -20.33 3.17 -1.44
N GLY A 163 -19.54 3.00 -2.52
CA GLY A 163 -19.80 3.64 -3.80
C GLY A 163 -19.22 5.05 -3.94
N ALA A 164 -18.61 5.65 -2.91
CA ALA A 164 -17.93 6.95 -3.04
C ALA A 164 -16.60 6.84 -3.80
N ASP A 165 -16.42 7.72 -4.78
CA ASP A 165 -15.22 7.81 -5.63
C ASP A 165 -14.38 9.06 -5.33
N PHE A 166 -13.21 9.18 -5.98
CA PHE A 166 -12.33 10.35 -5.86
C PHE A 166 -13.04 11.69 -6.09
N HIS A 167 -13.96 11.73 -7.06
CA HIS A 167 -14.66 12.95 -7.45
C HIS A 167 -15.70 13.36 -6.39
N ASP A 168 -16.30 12.38 -5.70
CA ASP A 168 -17.21 12.61 -4.58
C ASP A 168 -16.43 13.16 -3.37
N TYR A 169 -15.30 12.54 -3.05
CA TYR A 169 -14.40 13.00 -1.99
C TYR A 169 -14.01 14.48 -2.17
N LEU A 170 -13.66 14.87 -3.41
CA LEU A 170 -13.25 16.22 -3.77
C LEU A 170 -14.42 17.19 -3.96
N GLY A 171 -15.65 16.69 -4.09
CA GLY A 171 -16.83 17.52 -4.41
C GLY A 171 -16.77 18.14 -5.81
N ILE A 172 -16.19 17.44 -6.78
CA ILE A 172 -16.04 17.90 -8.17
C ILE A 172 -16.80 17.00 -9.15
N ASP A 173 -17.40 17.60 -10.17
CA ASP A 173 -17.96 16.84 -11.28
C ASP A 173 -16.82 16.21 -12.10
N TRP A 174 -17.06 15.03 -12.64
CA TRP A 174 -16.09 14.28 -13.43
C TRP A 174 -16.68 13.85 -14.77
N ASP A 175 -15.90 14.03 -15.84
CA ASP A 175 -16.24 13.62 -17.20
C ASP A 175 -15.39 12.39 -17.59
N PRO A 176 -15.88 11.16 -17.33
CA PRO A 176 -15.17 9.93 -17.69
C PRO A 176 -15.06 9.78 -19.21
N PRO A 177 -13.95 9.23 -19.73
CA PRO A 177 -13.78 9.03 -21.18
C PRO A 177 -14.75 8.00 -21.79
N ASP A 178 -15.40 7.17 -20.97
CA ASP A 178 -16.17 5.99 -21.36
C ASP A 178 -17.60 5.99 -20.83
N ALA A 179 -18.10 7.11 -20.29
CA ALA A 179 -19.46 7.25 -19.80
C ALA A 179 -19.93 8.72 -19.82
N ASP A 180 -21.19 8.94 -19.48
CA ASP A 180 -21.72 10.31 -19.33
C ASP A 180 -21.10 11.02 -18.10
N PRO A 181 -21.01 12.37 -18.12
CA PRO A 181 -20.56 13.16 -16.99
C PRO A 181 -21.27 12.81 -15.70
N ARG A 182 -20.49 12.70 -14.61
CA ARG A 182 -20.97 12.36 -13.28
C ARG A 182 -20.83 13.55 -12.35
N ALA A 183 -21.95 13.98 -11.77
CA ALA A 183 -21.92 14.98 -10.71
C ALA A 183 -21.38 14.36 -9.41
N ALA A 184 -20.63 15.14 -8.64
CA ALA A 184 -20.28 14.73 -7.27
C ALA A 184 -21.53 14.61 -6.41
N ASN A 185 -21.61 13.54 -5.61
CA ASN A 185 -22.66 13.37 -4.62
C ASN A 185 -22.31 14.15 -3.33
N PRO A 186 -23.06 15.20 -2.96
CA PRO A 186 -22.74 16.01 -1.77
C PRO A 186 -22.76 15.21 -0.46
N ALA A 187 -23.50 14.10 -0.39
CA ALA A 187 -23.53 13.22 0.79
C ALA A 187 -22.26 12.37 0.95
N GLN A 188 -21.43 12.32 -0.08
CA GLN A 188 -20.16 11.60 -0.15
C GLN A 188 -18.94 12.53 -0.13
N LEU A 189 -19.14 13.82 0.12
CA LEU A 189 -18.04 14.77 0.29
C LEU A 189 -17.09 14.31 1.40
N GLY A 190 -15.79 14.25 1.09
CA GLY A 190 -14.77 13.76 2.00
C GLY A 190 -14.82 12.26 2.29
N LYS A 191 -15.55 11.45 1.50
CA LYS A 191 -15.66 10.00 1.69
C LYS A 191 -15.14 9.19 0.51
N LEU A 192 -14.62 7.98 0.78
CA LEU A 192 -14.07 7.06 -0.23
C LEU A 192 -14.41 5.61 0.10
N ASP A 193 -14.77 4.81 -0.91
CA ASP A 193 -14.68 3.34 -0.80
C ASP A 193 -13.28 2.82 -1.18
N CYS A 194 -13.05 1.51 -1.07
CA CYS A 194 -11.75 0.89 -1.30
C CYS A 194 -11.19 1.16 -2.71
N SER A 195 -12.02 1.00 -3.73
CA SER A 195 -11.65 1.20 -5.14
C SER A 195 -11.60 2.67 -5.56
N GLY A 196 -12.47 3.53 -4.99
CA GLY A 196 -12.44 4.98 -5.16
C GLY A 196 -11.20 5.60 -4.54
N TYR A 197 -10.77 5.07 -3.40
CA TYR A 197 -9.51 5.44 -2.77
C TYR A 197 -8.30 5.10 -3.66
N MET A 198 -8.26 3.91 -4.28
CA MET A 198 -7.18 3.59 -5.24
C MET A 198 -7.17 4.56 -6.43
N ARG A 199 -8.33 4.94 -6.95
CA ARG A 199 -8.44 5.91 -8.07
C ARG A 199 -7.97 7.29 -7.67
N LEU A 200 -8.26 7.74 -6.44
CA LEU A 200 -7.73 8.98 -5.89
C LEU A 200 -6.19 8.94 -5.84
N VAL A 201 -5.62 7.88 -5.24
CA VAL A 201 -4.17 7.73 -5.04
C VAL A 201 -3.40 7.64 -6.34
N PHE A 202 -3.84 6.80 -7.28
CA PHE A 202 -3.09 6.49 -8.49
C PHE A 202 -3.45 7.37 -9.69
N GLY A 203 -4.70 7.84 -9.80
CA GLY A 203 -5.19 8.46 -11.03
C GLY A 203 -5.58 9.92 -10.93
N GLU A 204 -6.09 10.38 -9.79
CA GLU A 204 -6.36 11.81 -9.59
C GLU A 204 -5.13 12.55 -9.07
N ARG A 205 -4.46 11.99 -8.05
CA ARG A 205 -3.30 12.62 -7.44
C ARG A 205 -2.08 12.53 -8.36
N THR A 206 -1.49 13.69 -8.65
CA THR A 206 -0.21 13.78 -9.35
C THR A 206 0.93 13.58 -8.35
N ASN A 207 1.76 12.54 -8.56
CA ASN A 207 2.89 12.30 -7.66
C ASN A 207 4.18 13.00 -8.09
N PHE A 208 4.38 13.34 -9.37
CA PHE A 208 5.38 14.33 -9.80
C PHE A 208 5.13 14.81 -11.24
N VAL A 209 5.95 15.74 -11.72
CA VAL A 209 5.88 16.28 -13.09
C VAL A 209 7.20 16.01 -13.80
N HIS A 210 7.13 15.44 -15.01
CA HIS A 210 8.26 15.23 -15.90
C HIS A 210 7.93 15.80 -17.27
N ASP A 211 8.82 16.62 -17.84
CA ASP A 211 8.64 17.25 -19.15
C ASP A 211 7.28 17.97 -19.35
N GLY A 212 6.78 18.58 -18.27
CA GLY A 212 5.51 19.30 -18.27
C GLY A 212 4.26 18.41 -18.16
N VAL A 213 4.43 17.09 -18.13
CA VAL A 213 3.35 16.11 -17.98
C VAL A 213 3.19 15.73 -16.51
N ARG A 214 1.95 15.74 -16.02
CA ARG A 214 1.59 15.30 -14.68
C ARG A 214 1.51 13.77 -14.65
N ALA A 215 2.35 13.14 -13.85
CA ALA A 215 2.35 11.70 -13.66
C ALA A 215 1.11 11.25 -12.87
N ARG A 216 0.17 10.62 -13.56
CA ARG A 216 -1.03 9.98 -13.02
C ARG A 216 -1.56 8.92 -13.98
N ILE A 217 -2.23 7.91 -13.46
CA ILE A 217 -2.82 6.86 -14.28
C ILE A 217 -4.20 7.31 -14.78
N PRO A 218 -4.54 7.15 -16.08
CA PRO A 218 -5.88 7.46 -16.57
C PRO A 218 -6.98 6.76 -15.78
N LEU A 219 -8.12 7.43 -15.60
CA LEU A 219 -9.30 6.89 -14.91
C LEU A 219 -10.43 6.65 -15.91
N SER A 220 -11.18 5.56 -15.72
CA SER A 220 -12.37 5.22 -16.51
C SER A 220 -13.51 4.76 -15.60
N LEU A 221 -14.75 4.85 -16.04
CA LEU A 221 -15.87 4.35 -15.25
C LEU A 221 -15.97 2.82 -15.33
N HIS A 222 -15.76 2.29 -16.53
CA HIS A 222 -15.85 0.88 -16.88
C HIS A 222 -14.49 0.34 -17.37
N GLU A 223 -14.48 -0.92 -17.81
CA GLU A 223 -13.29 -1.58 -18.35
C GLU A 223 -12.76 -0.85 -19.60
N THR A 224 -11.77 0.01 -19.42
CA THR A 224 -11.06 0.72 -20.49
C THR A 224 -9.57 0.43 -20.39
N GLY A 225 -8.98 -0.08 -21.49
CA GLY A 225 -7.58 -0.48 -21.51
C GLY A 225 -6.62 0.65 -21.15
N GLY A 226 -5.70 0.37 -20.22
CA GLY A 226 -4.70 1.33 -19.78
C GLY A 226 -5.21 2.38 -18.78
N ALA A 227 -6.47 2.29 -18.34
CA ALA A 227 -7.06 3.13 -17.31
C ALA A 227 -7.45 2.30 -16.07
N ILE A 228 -7.66 2.96 -14.93
CA ILE A 228 -8.17 2.35 -13.70
C ILE A 228 -9.71 2.45 -13.72
N PRO A 229 -10.45 1.33 -13.81
CA PRO A 229 -11.91 1.33 -13.73
C PRO A 229 -12.44 1.65 -12.34
N ARG A 230 -13.75 1.84 -12.21
CA ARG A 230 -14.37 2.24 -10.94
C ARG A 230 -14.34 1.15 -9.87
N THR A 231 -14.59 -0.10 -10.23
CA THR A 231 -14.81 -1.18 -9.25
C THR A 231 -13.55 -2.00 -8.99
N SER A 232 -13.38 -2.53 -7.78
CA SER A 232 -12.22 -3.37 -7.41
C SER A 232 -12.04 -4.60 -8.33
N ARG A 233 -13.14 -5.25 -8.71
CA ARG A 233 -13.13 -6.39 -9.66
C ARG A 233 -12.64 -6.01 -11.06
N GLU A 234 -13.06 -4.86 -11.58
CA GLU A 234 -12.60 -4.37 -12.89
C GLU A 234 -11.16 -3.82 -12.80
N GLN A 235 -10.76 -3.23 -11.67
CA GLN A 235 -9.36 -2.88 -11.43
C GLN A 235 -8.45 -4.11 -11.48
N TYR A 236 -8.88 -5.24 -10.91
CA TYR A 236 -8.18 -6.50 -11.06
C TYR A 236 -8.16 -6.98 -12.52
N ARG A 237 -9.32 -7.04 -13.19
CA ARG A 237 -9.42 -7.65 -14.53
C ARG A 237 -8.81 -6.80 -15.64
N SER A 238 -9.11 -5.50 -15.67
CA SER A 238 -8.83 -4.62 -16.81
C SER A 238 -8.04 -3.36 -16.45
N GLY A 239 -7.59 -3.18 -15.20
CA GLY A 239 -6.62 -2.14 -14.86
C GLY A 239 -5.36 -2.18 -15.73
N PRO A 240 -4.45 -1.21 -15.60
CA PRO A 240 -3.19 -1.25 -16.34
C PRO A 240 -2.18 -2.22 -15.72
N GLY A 241 -1.01 -2.35 -16.35
CA GLY A 241 0.06 -3.18 -15.84
C GLY A 241 -0.26 -4.67 -15.82
N LYS A 242 0.36 -5.37 -14.87
CA LYS A 242 0.55 -6.82 -14.90
C LYS A 242 -0.15 -7.50 -13.74
N ILE A 243 -0.87 -8.59 -14.04
CA ILE A 243 -1.35 -9.54 -13.02
C ILE A 243 -0.14 -10.29 -12.47
N LEU A 244 0.08 -10.18 -11.17
CA LEU A 244 1.18 -10.85 -10.44
C LEU A 244 0.72 -12.18 -9.89
N VAL A 245 -0.47 -12.18 -9.29
CA VAL A 245 -1.14 -13.37 -8.81
C VAL A 245 -2.49 -13.46 -9.53
N PRO A 246 -2.68 -14.46 -10.41
CA PRO A 246 -3.97 -14.72 -11.06
C PRO A 246 -5.08 -14.99 -10.03
N PHE A 247 -6.33 -14.82 -10.43
CA PHE A 247 -7.48 -15.05 -9.54
C PHE A 247 -7.46 -16.47 -9.00
N ARG A 248 -7.51 -16.58 -7.69
CA ARG A 248 -7.38 -17.84 -6.95
C ARG A 248 -8.75 -18.40 -6.65
N THR A 249 -8.89 -19.69 -6.95
CA THR A 249 -9.99 -20.55 -6.52
C THR A 249 -9.37 -21.77 -5.86
N GLU A 250 -9.92 -22.31 -4.77
CA GLU A 250 -9.57 -23.68 -4.37
C GLU A 250 -10.38 -24.67 -5.24
N PRO A 251 -9.71 -25.48 -6.09
CA PRO A 251 -10.43 -26.39 -6.96
C PRO A 251 -11.23 -27.43 -6.16
N PRO A 252 -12.40 -27.88 -6.64
CA PRO A 252 -13.12 -28.98 -6.02
C PRO A 252 -12.22 -30.22 -5.82
N GLY A 253 -12.11 -30.70 -4.57
CA GLY A 253 -11.30 -31.86 -4.22
C GLY A 253 -9.80 -31.62 -4.07
N ALA A 254 -9.33 -30.36 -4.11
CA ALA A 254 -7.97 -30.01 -3.72
C ALA A 254 -7.75 -30.22 -2.22
N ALA A 255 -6.48 -30.32 -1.80
CA ALA A 255 -6.15 -30.27 -0.38
C ALA A 255 -6.57 -28.91 0.19
N PRO A 256 -7.07 -28.87 1.44
CA PRO A 256 -7.42 -27.64 2.13
C PRO A 256 -6.43 -26.51 1.92
N PHE A 257 -6.90 -25.48 1.24
CA PHE A 257 -6.15 -24.27 1.03
C PHE A 257 -6.96 -23.11 1.62
N HIS A 258 -6.53 -22.63 2.78
CA HIS A 258 -7.28 -21.67 3.63
C HIS A 258 -7.31 -20.24 3.08
N GLY A 259 -7.17 -20.06 1.76
CA GLY A 259 -7.14 -18.76 1.11
C GLY A 259 -5.83 -17.99 1.27
N GLU A 260 -4.88 -18.45 2.08
CA GLU A 260 -3.63 -17.75 2.40
C GLU A 260 -2.62 -17.68 1.23
N PRO A 261 -2.03 -16.52 0.87
CA PRO A 261 -1.01 -16.47 -0.18
C PRO A 261 0.14 -17.46 0.08
N THR A 262 0.56 -18.18 -0.96
CA THR A 262 1.75 -19.05 -0.92
C THR A 262 3.02 -18.21 -0.83
N ALA A 263 4.14 -18.82 -0.42
CA ALA A 263 5.43 -18.15 -0.38
C ALA A 263 5.87 -17.58 -1.74
N GLU A 264 5.55 -18.28 -2.84
CA GLU A 264 5.84 -17.81 -4.20
C GLU A 264 4.99 -16.59 -4.59
N GLU A 265 3.69 -16.63 -4.26
CA GLU A 265 2.80 -15.48 -4.49
C GLU A 265 3.21 -14.26 -3.66
N LEU A 266 3.59 -14.46 -2.39
CA LEU A 266 4.14 -13.39 -1.56
C LEU A 266 5.44 -12.84 -2.16
N ALA A 267 6.34 -13.70 -2.63
CA ALA A 267 7.59 -13.24 -3.26
C ALA A 267 7.36 -12.43 -4.55
N ALA A 268 6.25 -12.67 -5.26
CA ALA A 268 5.90 -11.91 -6.47
C ALA A 268 5.28 -10.53 -6.18
N ILE A 269 4.76 -10.30 -4.97
CA ILE A 269 4.08 -9.06 -4.57
C ILE A 269 5.07 -8.13 -3.88
N GLU A 270 5.20 -6.91 -4.41
CA GLU A 270 6.15 -5.88 -3.97
C GLU A 270 5.41 -4.61 -3.53
N ILE A 271 6.07 -3.80 -2.69
CA ILE A 271 5.49 -2.53 -2.21
C ILE A 271 5.04 -1.69 -3.40
N GLY A 272 3.77 -1.28 -3.41
CA GLY A 272 3.14 -0.59 -4.53
C GLY A 272 2.10 -1.36 -5.29
N ASP A 273 2.08 -2.68 -5.13
CA ASP A 273 1.13 -3.54 -5.80
C ASP A 273 -0.23 -3.50 -5.12
N LEU A 274 -1.28 -3.70 -5.91
CA LEU A 274 -2.62 -3.89 -5.42
C LEU A 274 -2.86 -5.35 -5.05
N VAL A 275 -3.50 -5.56 -3.91
CA VAL A 275 -3.98 -6.85 -3.42
C VAL A 275 -5.51 -6.84 -3.41
N PHE A 276 -6.11 -7.92 -3.90
CA PHE A 276 -7.55 -8.02 -4.12
C PHE A 276 -8.15 -9.16 -3.29
N PHE A 277 -9.34 -8.89 -2.75
CA PHE A 277 -9.99 -9.78 -1.80
C PHE A 277 -11.45 -10.03 -2.15
N ASP A 278 -11.91 -11.22 -1.83
CA ASP A 278 -13.33 -11.59 -1.73
C ASP A 278 -13.67 -11.69 -0.24
N THR A 279 -14.19 -10.59 0.31
CA THR A 279 -14.48 -10.44 1.75
C THR A 279 -15.74 -11.17 2.19
N ASP A 280 -16.53 -11.68 1.25
CA ASP A 280 -17.76 -12.41 1.53
C ASP A 280 -17.51 -13.93 1.58
N CYS A 281 -16.36 -14.38 1.07
CA CYS A 281 -15.97 -15.78 1.05
C CYS A 281 -15.02 -16.11 2.21
N GLN A 282 -15.48 -16.93 3.15
CA GLN A 282 -14.56 -17.75 3.96
C GLN A 282 -14.41 -19.09 3.28
N TYR A 283 -13.21 -19.39 2.81
CA TYR A 283 -12.93 -20.67 2.15
C TYR A 283 -12.95 -21.79 3.19
N ASP A 284 -14.11 -22.45 3.33
CA ASP A 284 -14.25 -23.70 4.07
C ASP A 284 -14.30 -24.85 3.07
N VAL A 285 -13.42 -25.81 3.29
CA VAL A 285 -13.17 -27.01 2.47
C VAL A 285 -14.35 -27.98 2.49
N GLU A 286 -15.18 -27.93 3.53
CA GLU A 286 -16.37 -28.78 3.64
C GLU A 286 -17.56 -28.21 2.87
N THR A 287 -17.62 -26.87 2.74
CA THR A 287 -18.70 -26.16 2.05
C THR A 287 -18.16 -24.93 1.30
N PRO A 288 -17.47 -25.13 0.16
CA PRO A 288 -16.97 -24.00 -0.61
C PRO A 288 -18.16 -23.15 -1.08
N SER A 289 -18.32 -21.99 -0.44
CA SER A 289 -19.37 -20.97 -0.73
C SER A 289 -18.79 -19.78 -1.50
N CYS A 290 -17.56 -19.94 -1.96
CA CYS A 290 -16.73 -18.89 -2.53
C CYS A 290 -16.95 -18.72 -4.01
N GLY A 291 -16.74 -17.49 -4.48
CA GLY A 291 -16.74 -17.19 -5.89
C GLY A 291 -15.77 -18.05 -6.69
N THR A 292 -16.22 -18.49 -7.86
CA THR A 292 -15.40 -19.27 -8.80
C THR A 292 -14.70 -18.40 -9.84
N ASP A 293 -14.94 -17.09 -9.83
CA ASP A 293 -14.30 -16.16 -10.75
C ASP A 293 -14.12 -14.76 -10.13
N TRP A 294 -13.33 -13.95 -10.81
CA TRP A 294 -12.92 -12.61 -10.40
C TRP A 294 -14.06 -11.63 -10.11
N THR A 295 -15.29 -11.93 -10.56
CA THR A 295 -16.44 -11.05 -10.28
C THR A 295 -16.81 -11.02 -8.80
N THR A 296 -16.30 -11.93 -7.98
CA THR A 296 -16.51 -11.89 -6.52
C THR A 296 -15.52 -11.04 -5.77
N ILE A 297 -14.50 -10.47 -6.44
CA ILE A 297 -13.65 -9.45 -5.84
C ILE A 297 -14.55 -8.29 -5.36
N SER A 298 -14.49 -8.04 -4.06
CA SER A 298 -15.29 -7.04 -3.35
C SER A 298 -14.41 -5.95 -2.74
N HIS A 299 -13.12 -6.21 -2.54
CA HIS A 299 -12.22 -5.28 -1.86
C HIS A 299 -10.84 -5.23 -2.51
N VAL A 300 -10.18 -4.07 -2.40
CA VAL A 300 -8.83 -3.82 -2.91
C VAL A 300 -8.04 -2.98 -1.89
N GLY A 301 -6.75 -3.26 -1.80
CA GLY A 301 -5.80 -2.47 -1.02
C GLY A 301 -4.45 -2.34 -1.71
N LEU A 302 -3.65 -1.40 -1.25
CA LEU A 302 -2.29 -1.15 -1.71
C LEU A 302 -1.30 -1.76 -0.72
N TYR A 303 -0.41 -2.64 -1.17
CA TYR A 303 0.67 -3.17 -0.33
C TYR A 303 1.70 -2.07 -0.03
N VAL A 304 1.91 -1.78 1.26
CA VAL A 304 2.77 -0.66 1.70
C VAL A 304 4.11 -1.10 2.30
N GLY A 305 4.26 -2.38 2.64
CA GLY A 305 5.49 -2.95 3.19
C GLY A 305 5.25 -3.80 4.42
N GLU A 306 6.35 -4.26 5.01
CA GLU A 306 6.33 -5.03 6.25
C GLU A 306 6.40 -4.08 7.46
N ASP A 307 5.71 -4.43 8.53
CA ASP A 307 5.87 -3.75 9.82
C ASP A 307 7.03 -4.36 10.64
N ALA A 308 7.18 -3.90 11.88
CA ALA A 308 8.26 -4.36 12.77
C ALA A 308 8.18 -5.86 13.14
N ASP A 309 7.01 -6.48 13.00
CA ASP A 309 6.79 -7.90 13.28
C ASP A 309 6.98 -8.77 12.01
N GLY A 310 7.26 -8.15 10.86
CA GLY A 310 7.38 -8.82 9.56
C GLY A 310 6.03 -9.07 8.87
N ASP A 311 4.95 -8.45 9.38
CA ASP A 311 3.62 -8.60 8.78
C ASP A 311 3.51 -7.73 7.53
N ARG A 312 3.05 -8.32 6.43
CA ARG A 312 2.86 -7.60 5.16
C ARG A 312 1.59 -6.77 5.20
N ARG A 313 1.77 -5.46 5.40
CA ARG A 313 0.70 -4.49 5.58
C ARG A 313 0.19 -3.93 4.28
N PHE A 314 -1.13 -3.84 4.15
CA PHE A 314 -1.77 -3.09 3.06
C PHE A 314 -2.60 -1.93 3.60
N ILE A 315 -2.78 -0.88 2.80
CA ILE A 315 -3.67 0.25 3.09
C ILE A 315 -4.93 0.16 2.25
N SER A 316 -6.10 0.31 2.86
CA SER A 316 -7.38 0.33 2.14
C SER A 316 -8.43 1.15 2.90
N SER A 317 -9.42 1.67 2.17
CA SER A 317 -10.59 2.32 2.78
C SER A 317 -11.62 1.30 3.23
N ARG A 318 -12.01 1.34 4.51
CA ARG A 318 -12.83 0.30 5.15
C ARG A 318 -13.97 0.88 5.97
N ILE A 319 -15.11 0.18 5.99
CA ILE A 319 -16.32 0.60 6.70
C ILE A 319 -16.13 0.76 8.20
N VAL A 320 -15.51 -0.21 8.88
CA VAL A 320 -15.37 -0.19 10.35
C VAL A 320 -14.34 0.83 10.82
N ALA A 321 -13.35 1.12 10.00
CA ALA A 321 -12.36 2.15 10.28
C ALA A 321 -12.80 3.55 9.82
N ASP A 322 -13.97 3.65 9.19
CA ASP A 322 -14.49 4.87 8.57
C ASP A 322 -13.47 5.57 7.65
N GLY A 323 -12.75 4.81 6.81
CA GLY A 323 -11.79 5.41 5.89
C GLY A 323 -10.54 4.58 5.58
N PRO A 324 -9.58 5.16 4.84
CA PRO A 324 -8.25 4.59 4.60
C PRO A 324 -7.48 4.30 5.89
N THR A 325 -6.95 3.09 6.00
CA THR A 325 -6.19 2.69 7.20
C THR A 325 -5.27 1.51 6.92
N ILE A 326 -4.18 1.43 7.69
CA ILE A 326 -3.31 0.23 7.82
C ILE A 326 -3.46 -0.45 9.18
N ALA A 327 -4.32 0.09 10.05
CA ALA A 327 -4.51 -0.39 11.42
C ALA A 327 -5.25 -1.74 11.45
N ASN A 328 -5.47 -2.26 12.66
CA ASN A 328 -6.22 -3.49 12.88
C ASN A 328 -7.72 -3.27 13.13
N THR A 329 -8.19 -2.01 13.05
CA THR A 329 -9.60 -1.64 13.22
C THR A 329 -10.47 -2.29 12.15
N GLY A 330 -11.43 -3.13 12.57
CA GLY A 330 -12.29 -3.87 11.64
C GLY A 330 -11.62 -5.02 10.90
N GLY A 331 -10.44 -5.45 11.36
CA GLY A 331 -9.66 -6.51 10.74
C GLY A 331 -8.19 -6.09 10.59
N PHE A 332 -7.29 -7.05 10.68
CA PHE A 332 -5.86 -6.80 10.57
C PHE A 332 -5.52 -6.49 9.11
N SER A 333 -4.88 -5.36 8.83
CA SER A 333 -4.46 -5.03 7.47
C SER A 333 -3.21 -5.83 7.07
N ILE A 334 -3.28 -7.16 7.17
CA ILE A 334 -2.20 -8.14 6.96
C ILE A 334 -2.72 -9.16 5.96
N PHE A 335 -1.92 -9.57 4.97
CA PHE A 335 -2.35 -10.59 4.01
C PHE A 335 -1.45 -11.83 3.96
N ASN A 336 -0.32 -11.88 4.65
CA ASN A 336 0.69 -12.95 4.56
C ASN A 336 0.58 -14.09 5.58
N ALA A 337 -0.59 -14.26 6.21
CA ALA A 337 -0.88 -15.33 7.18
C ALA A 337 0.16 -15.47 8.31
N THR A 338 -0.03 -14.71 9.38
CA THR A 338 0.86 -14.74 10.55
C THR A 338 0.24 -15.54 11.68
N PRO A 339 0.98 -16.50 12.29
CA PRO A 339 0.48 -17.25 13.44
C PRO A 339 -0.01 -16.34 14.57
N GLY A 340 -1.25 -16.56 15.03
CA GLY A 340 -1.86 -15.77 16.10
C GLY A 340 -2.54 -14.47 15.65
N VAL A 341 -2.47 -14.13 14.37
CA VAL A 341 -3.24 -13.03 13.76
C VAL A 341 -4.55 -13.60 13.18
N PRO A 342 -5.73 -13.01 13.47
CA PRO A 342 -6.99 -13.44 12.85
C PRO A 342 -6.93 -13.44 11.31
N HIS A 343 -7.24 -14.59 10.71
CA HIS A 343 -7.00 -14.93 9.29
C HIS A 343 -7.94 -14.30 8.27
N ALA A 344 -8.58 -13.16 8.57
CA ALA A 344 -9.62 -12.61 7.69
C ALA A 344 -9.08 -12.30 6.27
N TYR A 345 -8.13 -11.37 6.14
CA TYR A 345 -7.60 -10.99 4.84
C TYR A 345 -6.70 -12.03 4.16
N PRO A 346 -5.87 -12.81 4.88
CA PRO A 346 -5.20 -13.95 4.28
C PRO A 346 -6.21 -14.90 3.65
N ALA A 347 -7.30 -15.28 4.33
CA ALA A 347 -8.31 -16.17 3.76
C ALA A 347 -9.12 -15.55 2.61
N TRP A 348 -9.26 -14.23 2.61
CA TRP A 348 -9.96 -13.47 1.56
C TRP A 348 -9.09 -13.17 0.34
N PHE A 349 -7.78 -13.40 0.38
CA PHE A 349 -6.87 -13.03 -0.70
C PHE A 349 -7.14 -13.83 -1.98
N ARG A 350 -7.39 -13.12 -3.09
CA ARG A 350 -7.72 -13.73 -4.39
C ARG A 350 -6.76 -13.39 -5.51
N ALA A 351 -6.10 -12.23 -5.48
CA ALA A 351 -5.23 -11.81 -6.58
C ALA A 351 -4.34 -10.64 -6.20
N ALA A 352 -3.34 -10.37 -7.05
CA ALA A 352 -2.52 -9.18 -6.97
C ALA A 352 -2.17 -8.63 -8.36
N ARG A 353 -2.00 -7.31 -8.46
CA ARG A 353 -1.71 -6.59 -9.70
C ARG A 353 -0.77 -5.42 -9.47
N ARG A 354 0.17 -5.23 -10.40
CA ARG A 354 0.96 -4.01 -10.54
C ARG A 354 0.33 -3.09 -11.57
N PHE A 355 0.18 -1.82 -11.24
CA PHE A 355 -0.37 -0.81 -12.16
C PHE A 355 0.66 -0.15 -13.04
#